data_AF-A0A938AQS0-F1
#
_entry.id   AF-A0A938AQS0-F1
#
_cell.length_a   1.000
_cell.length_b   1.000
_cell.length_c   1.000
_cell.angle_alpha   90.00
_cell.angle_beta   90.00
_cell.angle_gamma   90.00
#
_symmetry.space_group_name_H-M   'P 1'
#
loop_
_entity.id
_entity.type
_entity.pdbx_description
1 polymer ?
#
loop_
_entity_poly.entity_id
_entity_poly.type
_entity_poly.pdbx_seq_one_letter_code
_entity_poly.pdbx_strand_id
1 'polypeptide(L)'
;MASIITRKERFDAYMKLADFWHARWMSRRGYEWRVTIGLWALMAAATLYSKPRPSDKILVPVLVVAVIGHTLFWIRLMRARNHRDRQMADYYLQQAEALLTNPSAHKLAEKPKSSIKEDWIGFLTDGVSIFQILATISFAAITYWFIGTSVVQEINVRLLN
;
A
#
# COMPACT_ATOMS: atom_id res chain seq x y z
N MET A 1 -21.04 39.08 -11.73
CA MET A 1 -20.13 39.10 -12.89
C MET A 1 -19.29 37.83 -12.84
N ALA A 2 -19.42 36.92 -13.81
CA ALA A 2 -18.54 35.75 -13.90
C ALA A 2 -17.20 36.19 -14.49
N SER A 3 -16.09 35.93 -13.79
CA SER A 3 -14.75 36.21 -14.31
C SER A 3 -14.46 35.31 -15.51
N ILE A 4 -14.08 35.91 -16.64
CA ILE A 4 -13.66 35.17 -17.84
C ILE A 4 -12.28 34.57 -17.56
N ILE A 5 -12.23 33.29 -17.19
CA ILE A 5 -10.96 32.56 -16.98
C ILE A 5 -10.27 32.38 -18.34
N THR A 6 -9.05 32.89 -18.48
CA THR A 6 -8.23 32.78 -19.68
C THR A 6 -7.76 31.34 -19.92
N ARG A 7 -7.41 31.01 -21.17
CA ARG A 7 -6.89 29.67 -21.54
C ARG A 7 -5.65 29.30 -20.73
N LYS A 8 -4.74 30.27 -20.54
CA LYS A 8 -3.53 30.09 -19.74
C LYS A 8 -3.87 29.74 -18.29
N GLU A 9 -4.78 30.48 -17.68
CA GLU A 9 -5.20 30.21 -16.29
C GLU A 9 -5.85 28.83 -16.15
N ARG A 10 -6.63 28.36 -17.14
CA ARG A 10 -7.18 26.99 -17.14
C ARG A 10 -6.09 25.93 -17.23
N PHE A 11 -5.12 26.13 -18.12
CA PHE A 11 -3.98 25.24 -18.26
C PHE A 11 -3.17 25.16 -16.95
N ASP A 12 -2.81 26.31 -16.39
CA ASP A 12 -2.08 26.42 -15.13
C ASP A 12 -2.87 25.76 -13.97
N ALA A 13 -4.19 25.90 -13.96
CA ALA A 13 -5.05 25.25 -12.97
C ALA A 13 -5.04 23.71 -13.12
N TYR A 14 -5.14 23.17 -14.34
CA TYR A 14 -5.07 21.73 -14.56
C TYR A 14 -3.71 21.14 -14.23
N MET A 15 -2.62 21.81 -14.60
CA MET A 15 -1.27 21.40 -14.22
C MET A 15 -1.11 21.36 -12.71
N LYS A 16 -1.52 22.42 -11.99
CA LYS A 16 -1.49 22.45 -10.52
C LYS A 16 -2.33 21.33 -9.89
N LEU A 17 -3.48 20.99 -10.48
CA LEU A 17 -4.30 19.88 -10.00
C LEU A 17 -3.60 18.53 -10.25
N ALA A 18 -3.01 18.32 -11.43
CA ALA A 18 -2.25 17.11 -11.73
C ALA A 18 -1.08 16.93 -10.75
N ASP A 19 -0.30 17.98 -10.51
CA ASP A 19 0.80 18.00 -9.56
C ASP A 19 0.34 17.69 -8.13
N PHE A 20 -0.78 18.27 -7.72
CA PHE A 20 -1.37 18.00 -6.40
C PHE A 20 -1.71 16.51 -6.21
N TRP A 21 -2.38 15.90 -7.19
CA TRP A 21 -2.75 14.47 -7.11
C TRP A 21 -1.52 13.56 -7.17
N HIS A 22 -0.52 13.93 -7.98
CA HIS A 22 0.74 13.19 -8.07
C HIS A 22 1.52 13.26 -6.74
N ALA A 23 1.68 14.46 -6.16
CA ALA A 23 2.35 14.65 -4.88
C ALA A 23 1.64 13.86 -3.75
N ARG A 24 0.31 13.87 -3.75
CA ARG A 24 -0.51 13.09 -2.82
C ARG A 24 -0.30 11.58 -2.97
N TRP A 25 -0.22 11.07 -4.20
CA TRP A 25 0.10 9.67 -4.47
C TRP A 25 1.49 9.29 -3.94
N MET A 26 2.52 10.10 -4.24
CA MET A 26 3.89 9.87 -3.77
C MET A 26 3.99 9.89 -2.25
N SER A 27 3.34 10.85 -1.60
CA SER A 27 3.28 10.94 -0.14
C SER A 27 2.64 9.69 0.48
N ARG A 28 1.51 9.21 -0.07
CA ARG A 28 0.86 7.99 0.44
C ARG A 28 1.73 6.76 0.28
N ARG A 29 2.42 6.61 -0.85
CA ARG A 29 3.38 5.52 -1.05
C ARG A 29 4.50 5.54 -0.01
N GLY A 30 5.03 6.71 0.31
CA GLY A 30 6.04 6.84 1.37
C GLY A 30 5.51 6.37 2.73
N TYR A 31 4.27 6.74 3.07
CA TYR A 31 3.62 6.29 4.30
C TYR A 31 3.34 4.77 4.30
N GLU A 32 2.86 4.23 3.19
CA GLU A 32 2.62 2.80 2.98
C GLU A 32 3.87 1.96 3.32
N TRP A 33 5.03 2.34 2.75
CA TRP A 33 6.30 1.66 3.02
C TRP A 33 6.77 1.79 4.46
N ARG A 34 6.61 2.95 5.08
CA ARG A 34 6.98 3.14 6.50
C ARG A 34 6.18 2.22 7.42
N VAL A 35 4.87 2.07 7.18
CA VAL A 35 4.03 1.17 7.97
C VAL A 35 4.37 -0.29 7.70
N THR A 36 4.60 -0.68 6.44
CA THR A 36 5.00 -2.06 6.10
C THR A 36 6.34 -2.43 6.74
N ILE A 37 7.34 -1.54 6.70
CA ILE A 37 8.62 -1.74 7.38
C ILE A 37 8.43 -1.80 8.90
N GLY A 38 7.59 -0.94 9.48
CA GLY A 38 7.26 -0.97 10.90
C GLY A 38 6.63 -2.29 11.35
N LEU A 39 5.73 -2.85 10.54
CA LEU A 39 5.16 -4.17 10.78
C LEU A 39 6.24 -5.27 10.77
N TRP A 40 7.12 -5.28 9.76
CA TRP A 40 8.19 -6.28 9.68
C TRP A 40 9.17 -6.15 10.85
N ALA A 41 9.52 -4.92 11.25
CA ALA A 41 10.34 -4.67 12.43
C ALA A 41 9.68 -5.18 13.72
N LEU A 42 8.36 -5.00 13.86
CA LEU A 42 7.60 -5.51 15.00
C LEU A 42 7.61 -7.05 15.04
N MET A 43 7.47 -7.72 13.89
CA MET A 43 7.55 -9.17 13.80
C MET A 43 8.96 -9.70 14.15
N ALA A 44 9.99 -9.02 13.67
CA ALA A 44 11.38 -9.33 14.02
C ALA A 44 11.63 -9.16 15.52
N ALA A 45 11.16 -8.06 16.12
CA ALA A 45 11.24 -7.84 17.56
C ALA A 45 10.49 -8.93 18.35
N ALA A 46 9.26 -9.26 17.94
CA ALA A 46 8.50 -10.35 18.56
C ALA A 46 9.25 -11.69 18.51
N THR A 47 9.96 -11.96 17.41
CA THR A 47 10.81 -13.16 17.28
C THR A 47 11.93 -13.21 18.32
N LEU A 48 12.57 -12.06 18.61
CA LEU A 48 13.69 -11.97 19.55
C LEU A 48 13.27 -12.00 21.02
N TYR A 49 12.12 -11.41 21.34
CA TYR A 49 11.69 -11.18 22.73
C TYR A 49 10.60 -12.14 23.23
N SER A 50 10.03 -13.00 22.38
CA SER A 50 9.00 -13.98 22.82
C SER A 50 9.63 -15.20 23.48
N LYS A 51 9.99 -15.07 24.76
CA LYS A 51 10.45 -16.18 25.61
C LYS A 51 9.69 -16.17 26.96
N PRO A 52 9.06 -17.29 27.37
CA PRO A 52 8.99 -18.60 26.69
C PRO A 52 8.10 -18.58 25.43
N ARG A 53 8.23 -19.59 24.56
CA ARG A 53 7.42 -19.70 23.32
C ARG A 53 5.92 -19.69 23.65
N PRO A 54 5.15 -18.79 23.03
CA PRO A 54 3.69 -18.83 23.12
C PRO A 54 3.14 -20.15 22.57
N SER A 55 2.02 -20.63 23.10
CA SER A 55 1.36 -21.82 22.56
C SER A 55 1.01 -21.64 21.07
N ASP A 56 1.11 -22.72 20.29
CA ASP A 56 0.80 -22.69 18.85
C ASP A 56 -0.64 -22.25 18.56
N LYS A 57 -1.55 -22.53 19.51
CA LYS A 57 -2.95 -22.08 19.50
C LYS A 57 -3.10 -20.55 19.49
N ILE A 58 -2.09 -19.81 19.93
CA ILE A 58 -2.07 -18.35 19.93
C ILE A 58 -1.15 -17.83 18.81
N LEU A 59 0.06 -18.40 18.70
CA LEU A 59 1.07 -17.93 17.76
C LEU A 59 0.60 -18.01 16.31
N VAL A 60 0.05 -19.16 15.89
CA VAL A 60 -0.39 -19.36 14.51
C VAL A 60 -1.54 -18.42 14.13
N PRO A 61 -2.64 -18.32 14.91
CA PRO A 61 -3.69 -17.36 14.60
C PRO A 61 -3.22 -15.91 14.56
N VAL A 62 -2.32 -15.50 15.46
CA VAL A 62 -1.78 -14.12 15.46
C VAL A 62 -1.01 -13.84 14.16
N LEU A 63 -0.16 -14.76 13.71
CA LEU A 63 0.58 -14.61 12.46
C LEU A 63 -0.35 -14.60 11.25
N VAL A 64 -1.36 -15.47 11.22
CA VAL A 64 -2.38 -15.50 10.16
C VAL A 64 -3.15 -14.19 10.13
N VAL A 65 -3.60 -13.68 11.28
CA VAL A 65 -4.29 -12.38 11.38
C VAL A 65 -3.38 -11.24 10.95
N ALA A 66 -2.08 -11.26 11.28
CA ALA A 66 -1.14 -10.25 10.81
C ALA A 66 -1.01 -10.24 9.27
N VAL A 67 -0.85 -11.42 8.65
CA VAL A 67 -0.74 -11.57 7.20
C VAL A 67 -2.03 -11.15 6.49
N ILE A 68 -3.19 -11.66 6.93
CA ILE A 68 -4.50 -11.33 6.33
C ILE A 68 -4.83 -9.85 6.57
N GLY A 69 -4.56 -9.35 7.78
CA GLY A 69 -4.71 -7.97 8.19
C GLY A 69 -3.96 -7.02 7.26
N HIS A 70 -2.65 -7.26 7.11
CA HIS A 70 -1.78 -6.48 6.23
C HIS A 70 -2.21 -6.59 4.77
N THR A 71 -2.56 -7.78 4.29
CA THR A 71 -2.94 -7.97 2.88
C THR A 71 -4.27 -7.31 2.53
N LEU A 72 -5.34 -7.66 3.25
CA LEU A 72 -6.71 -7.27 2.88
C LEU A 72 -7.08 -5.87 3.35
N PHE A 73 -6.59 -5.43 4.51
CA PHE A 73 -6.99 -4.13 5.06
C PHE A 73 -5.97 -3.04 4.74
N TRP A 74 -4.68 -3.38 4.68
CA TRP A 74 -3.64 -2.39 4.38
C TRP A 74 -3.35 -2.27 2.88
N ILE A 75 -2.74 -3.29 2.27
CA ILE A 75 -2.27 -3.24 0.88
C ILE A 75 -3.42 -2.94 -0.09
N ARG A 76 -4.52 -3.70 0.02
CA ARG A 76 -5.69 -3.51 -0.85
C ARG A 76 -6.28 -2.10 -0.75
N LEU A 77 -6.47 -1.58 0.47
CA LEU A 77 -7.04 -0.25 0.67
C LEU A 77 -6.11 0.85 0.14
N MET A 78 -4.79 0.69 0.36
CA MET A 78 -3.80 1.63 -0.16
C MET A 78 -3.77 1.63 -1.68
N ARG A 79 -3.79 0.46 -2.33
CA ARG A 79 -3.88 0.34 -3.79
C ARG A 79 -5.10 1.06 -4.34
N ALA A 80 -6.29 0.82 -3.80
CA ALA A 80 -7.52 1.45 -4.31
C ALA A 80 -7.43 2.97 -4.29
N ARG A 81 -6.84 3.53 -3.22
CA ARG A 81 -6.64 4.97 -3.08
C ARG A 81 -5.51 5.49 -3.98
N ASN A 82 -4.42 4.74 -4.12
CA ASN A 82 -3.29 5.09 -4.99
C ASN A 82 -3.70 5.09 -6.46
N HIS A 83 -4.50 4.11 -6.88
CA HIS A 83 -5.04 4.02 -8.22
C HIS A 83 -5.93 5.22 -8.54
N ARG A 84 -6.82 5.59 -7.61
CA ARG A 84 -7.66 6.79 -7.76
C ARG A 84 -6.84 8.06 -7.90
N ASP A 85 -5.84 8.24 -7.04
CA ASP A 85 -5.02 9.46 -7.07
C ASP A 85 -4.21 9.54 -8.38
N ARG A 86 -3.67 8.40 -8.84
CA ARG A 86 -2.99 8.32 -10.15
C ARG A 86 -3.94 8.63 -11.31
N GLN A 87 -5.11 8.01 -11.37
CA GLN A 87 -6.11 8.29 -12.40
C GLN A 87 -6.51 9.78 -12.43
N MET A 88 -6.64 10.41 -11.26
CA MET A 88 -6.97 11.83 -11.18
C MET A 88 -5.81 12.72 -11.66
N ALA A 89 -4.56 12.37 -11.34
CA ALA A 89 -3.39 13.07 -11.86
C ALA A 89 -3.34 12.98 -13.39
N ASP A 90 -3.45 11.76 -13.93
CA ASP A 90 -3.43 11.48 -15.36
C ASP A 90 -4.59 12.19 -16.08
N TYR A 91 -5.78 12.22 -15.46
CA TYR A 91 -6.94 12.94 -15.98
C TYR A 91 -6.64 14.41 -16.17
N TYR A 92 -6.19 15.12 -15.13
CA TYR A 92 -5.92 16.56 -15.24
C TYR A 92 -4.75 16.88 -16.17
N LEU A 93 -3.75 16.00 -16.23
CA LEU A 93 -2.66 16.13 -17.20
C LEU A 93 -3.19 16.07 -18.64
N GLN A 94 -4.03 15.09 -18.97
CA GLN A 94 -4.66 14.97 -20.29
C GLN A 94 -5.54 16.19 -20.62
N GLN A 95 -6.24 16.76 -19.62
CA GLN A 95 -7.01 18.00 -19.80
C GLN A 95 -6.10 19.19 -20.16
N ALA A 96 -4.96 19.31 -19.47
CA ALA A 96 -3.97 20.34 -19.76
C ALA A 96 -3.36 20.16 -21.16
N GLU A 97 -2.99 18.95 -21.53
CA GLU A 97 -2.45 18.63 -22.85
C GLU A 97 -3.45 18.93 -23.97
N ALA A 98 -4.70 18.52 -23.80
CA ALA A 98 -5.69 18.74 -24.83
C ALA A 98 -6.07 20.22 -24.99
N LEU A 99 -5.97 21.03 -23.91
CA LEU A 99 -6.05 22.48 -24.04
C LEU A 99 -4.95 23.06 -24.92
N LEU A 100 -3.79 22.41 -25.08
CA LEU A 100 -2.73 22.84 -26.00
C LEU A 100 -3.04 22.41 -27.43
N THR A 101 -3.47 21.17 -27.63
CA THR A 101 -3.66 20.55 -28.96
C THR A 101 -4.93 21.01 -29.67
N ASN A 102 -6.05 21.16 -28.96
CA ASN A 102 -7.32 21.61 -29.55
C ASN A 102 -8.06 22.57 -28.60
N PRO A 103 -7.88 23.90 -28.78
CA PRO A 103 -8.47 24.91 -27.90
C PRO A 103 -10.02 24.86 -27.86
N SER A 104 -10.65 24.32 -28.90
CA SER A 104 -12.10 24.26 -29.06
C SER A 104 -12.71 22.95 -28.54
N ALA A 105 -11.88 21.95 -28.19
CA ALA A 105 -12.35 20.69 -27.64
C ALA A 105 -12.81 20.89 -26.18
N HIS A 106 -14.05 21.34 -26.02
CA HIS A 106 -14.64 21.59 -24.70
C HIS A 106 -15.09 20.31 -23.97
N LYS A 107 -15.03 19.14 -24.62
CA LYS A 107 -15.40 17.83 -24.07
C LYS A 107 -14.19 16.91 -24.08
N LEU A 108 -13.41 16.99 -23.02
CA LEU A 108 -12.24 16.15 -22.83
C LEU A 108 -12.59 15.16 -21.73
N ALA A 109 -12.55 13.87 -22.07
CA ALA A 109 -12.72 12.68 -21.24
C ALA A 109 -13.73 12.78 -20.07
N GLU A 110 -14.68 11.85 -19.99
CA GLU A 110 -15.45 11.72 -18.76
C GLU A 110 -14.50 11.55 -17.57
N LYS A 111 -14.73 12.33 -16.50
CA LYS A 111 -13.97 12.18 -15.26
C LYS A 111 -14.00 10.71 -14.86
N PRO A 112 -12.84 10.07 -14.57
CA PRO A 112 -12.81 8.66 -14.27
C PRO A 112 -13.78 8.38 -13.12
N LYS A 113 -14.81 7.58 -13.40
CA LYS A 113 -15.68 7.04 -12.37
C LYS A 113 -14.82 6.05 -11.63
N SER A 114 -14.40 6.39 -10.41
CA SER A 114 -13.61 5.46 -9.60
C SER A 114 -14.48 4.25 -9.28
N SER A 115 -14.37 3.17 -10.05
CA SER A 115 -15.02 1.89 -9.73
C SER A 115 -14.21 1.19 -8.63
N ILE A 116 -14.23 1.80 -7.44
CA ILE A 116 -13.65 1.21 -6.22
C ILE A 116 -14.24 -0.20 -5.97
N LYS A 117 -15.42 -0.48 -6.53
CA LYS A 117 -16.13 -1.75 -6.41
C LYS A 117 -15.55 -2.90 -7.23
N GLU A 118 -14.74 -2.66 -8.26
CA GLU A 118 -14.45 -3.72 -9.26
C GLU A 118 -13.15 -4.48 -9.02
N ASP A 119 -12.20 -3.95 -8.22
CA ASP A 119 -10.87 -4.55 -8.17
C ASP A 119 -10.59 -5.39 -6.91
N TRP A 120 -11.44 -6.39 -6.65
CA TRP A 120 -11.25 -7.29 -5.51
C TRP A 120 -9.96 -8.11 -5.60
N ILE A 121 -9.52 -8.41 -6.82
CA ILE A 121 -8.40 -9.30 -7.09
C ILE A 121 -7.21 -8.54 -7.68
N GLY A 122 -7.40 -7.39 -8.30
CA GLY A 122 -6.30 -6.79 -9.04
C GLY A 122 -5.14 -6.41 -8.18
N PHE A 123 -5.25 -6.24 -6.86
CA PHE A 123 -4.07 -6.08 -6.00
C PHE A 123 -3.03 -7.20 -6.16
N LEU A 124 -3.43 -8.38 -6.64
CA LEU A 124 -2.55 -9.49 -7.00
C LEU A 124 -1.88 -9.37 -8.38
N THR A 125 -2.15 -8.33 -9.16
CA THR A 125 -1.51 -8.04 -10.45
C THR A 125 -0.50 -6.89 -10.36
N ASP A 126 -0.44 -6.17 -9.24
CA ASP A 126 0.57 -5.13 -9.03
C ASP A 126 1.81 -5.73 -8.37
N GLY A 127 2.95 -5.67 -9.05
CA GLY A 127 4.20 -6.27 -8.58
C GLY A 127 4.63 -5.76 -7.20
N VAL A 128 4.36 -4.49 -6.88
CA VAL A 128 4.68 -3.92 -5.56
C VAL A 128 3.82 -4.55 -4.46
N SER A 129 2.52 -4.67 -4.72
CA SER A 129 1.58 -5.34 -3.80
C SER A 129 1.95 -6.81 -3.59
N ILE A 130 2.25 -7.56 -4.68
CA ILE A 130 2.68 -8.96 -4.60
C ILE A 130 3.96 -9.10 -3.76
N PHE A 131 4.96 -8.24 -4.01
CA PHE A 131 6.20 -8.26 -3.25
C PHE A 131 5.95 -8.06 -1.75
N GLN A 132 5.15 -7.06 -1.36
CA GLN A 132 4.84 -6.82 0.05
C GLN A 132 4.12 -8.01 0.70
N ILE A 133 3.18 -8.65 -0.01
CA ILE A 133 2.46 -9.85 0.48
C ILE A 133 3.44 -11.00 0.71
N LEU A 134 4.25 -11.32 -0.30
CA LEU A 134 5.22 -12.41 -0.21
C LEU A 134 6.23 -12.17 0.90
N ALA A 135 6.75 -10.95 1.02
CA ALA A 135 7.66 -10.58 2.10
C ALA A 135 6.99 -10.77 3.48
N THR A 136 5.75 -10.29 3.68
CA THR A 136 5.03 -10.46 4.95
C THR A 136 4.80 -11.95 5.27
N ILE A 137 4.45 -12.77 4.28
CA ILE A 137 4.31 -14.23 4.45
C ILE A 137 5.65 -14.85 4.85
N SER A 138 6.75 -14.50 4.18
CA SER A 138 8.09 -14.98 4.51
C SER A 138 8.49 -14.59 5.92
N PHE A 139 8.27 -13.33 6.34
CA PHE A 139 8.53 -12.88 7.71
C PHE A 139 7.70 -13.65 8.74
N ALA A 140 6.43 -13.95 8.45
CA ALA A 140 5.58 -14.75 9.34
C ALA A 140 6.12 -16.18 9.50
N ALA A 141 6.52 -16.82 8.39
CA ALA A 141 7.11 -18.16 8.41
C ALA A 141 8.44 -18.19 9.19
N ILE A 142 9.31 -17.20 8.94
CA ILE A 142 10.59 -17.04 9.65
C ILE A 142 10.33 -16.85 11.16
N THR A 143 9.41 -15.97 11.53
CA THR A 143 9.02 -15.71 12.94
C THR A 143 8.57 -17.00 13.62
N TYR A 144 7.69 -17.78 12.98
CA TYR A 144 7.21 -19.04 13.51
C TYR A 144 8.34 -20.05 13.74
N TRP A 145 9.25 -20.18 12.77
CA TRP A 145 10.38 -21.11 12.82
C TRP A 145 11.39 -20.75 13.92
N PHE A 146 11.81 -19.49 14.01
CA PHE A 146 12.77 -19.03 15.01
C PHE A 146 12.23 -19.12 16.44
N ILE A 147 10.96 -18.78 16.66
CA ILE A 147 10.34 -18.96 17.97
C ILE A 147 10.31 -20.46 18.35
N GLY A 148 10.25 -21.38 17.39
CA GLY A 148 10.23 -22.83 17.63
C GLY A 148 11.57 -23.43 18.00
N THR A 149 12.62 -23.04 17.30
CA THR A 149 13.98 -23.55 17.53
C THR A 149 14.55 -23.09 18.87
N SER A 150 14.17 -21.89 19.34
CA SER A 150 14.65 -21.35 20.62
C SER A 150 14.25 -22.20 21.85
N VAL A 151 13.11 -22.90 21.80
CA VAL A 151 12.64 -23.76 22.91
C VAL A 151 13.47 -25.03 23.04
N VAL A 152 13.86 -25.62 21.91
CA VAL A 152 14.61 -26.89 21.90
C VAL A 152 15.99 -26.69 22.55
N GLN A 153 16.61 -25.53 22.34
CA GLN A 153 17.90 -25.20 22.96
C GLN A 153 17.80 -25.08 24.49
N GLU A 154 16.76 -24.42 25.02
CA GLU A 154 16.59 -24.26 26.47
C GLU A 154 16.35 -25.61 27.18
N ILE A 155 15.63 -26.54 26.56
CA ILE A 155 15.40 -27.88 27.12
C ILE A 155 16.71 -28.67 27.17
N ASN A 156 17.50 -28.66 26.10
CA ASN A 156 18.77 -29.39 26.05
C ASN A 156 19.78 -28.88 27.10
N VAL A 157 19.84 -27.56 27.33
CA VAL A 157 20.74 -26.98 28.36
C VAL A 157 20.30 -27.38 29.77
N ARG A 158 18.99 -27.53 30.04
CA ARG A 158 18.49 -27.96 31.36
C ARG A 158 18.68 -29.45 31.63
N LEU A 159 18.77 -30.29 30.60
CA LEU A 159 19.00 -31.75 30.76
C LEU A 159 20.47 -32.11 30.99
N LEU A 160 21.40 -31.19 30.69
CA LEU A 160 22.84 -31.40 30.80
C LEU A 160 23.45 -30.88 32.12
N ASN A 161 22.67 -30.17 32.94
CA ASN A 161 23.07 -29.68 34.27
C ASN A 161 22.29 -30.41 35.36
#